data_AF-A0A524JAL6-F1
#
_entry.id   AF-A0A524JAL6-F1
#
_cell.length_a   1.000
_cell.length_b   1.000
_cell.length_c   1.000
_cell.angle_alpha   90.00
_cell.angle_beta   90.00
_cell.angle_gamma   90.00
#
_symmetry.space_group_name_H-M   'P 1'
#
loop_
_entity.id
_entity.type
_entity.pdbx_description
1 polymer ?
#
loop_
_entity_poly.entity_id
_entity_poly.type
_entity_poly.pdbx_seq_one_letter_code
_entity_poly.pdbx_strand_id
1 'polypeptide(L)'
;IGLRSDSPINDEIRDKVALFCDVNKNAVIPLMTAESIYEVPLMLYKSHVVDLVIKKLKLSADVTAPDLEEWRVVVNKLKYKHPKIRIALVGKYVELHDAYMSVREALIHAGLAYDYEVKIKWIHSESLEHSNDVDKLLKMDGIVVPGGFGYRGIEGKILAAGTARRNKIPYLGLCLGMQVMCIEFARSIYQCQDPNSTEFDPKTEYPIISLMPDQHSIIDMGGTMRLGGYPCVLKAGTRAQTAYGEKVITERHRHRFEFNNAYRAVLYKAGMEFSGMSPNGRLVEIAEIKEHPWMVGTQFHPEFKSRIHRPHPLFKGFVYAAIQRKKTRKED
;
A
#
# COMPACT_ATOMS: atom_id res chain seq x y z
N ILE A 1 -5.74 -24.10 -24.62
CA ILE A 1 -5.88 -22.77 -25.24
C ILE A 1 -6.91 -21.97 -24.45
N GLY A 2 -6.54 -20.79 -23.93
CA GLY A 2 -7.48 -19.88 -23.25
C GLY A 2 -8.05 -18.87 -24.24
N LEU A 3 -9.37 -18.83 -24.38
CA LEU A 3 -10.09 -17.87 -25.23
C LEU A 3 -10.60 -16.73 -24.37
N ARG A 4 -9.88 -15.59 -24.37
CA ARG A 4 -10.33 -14.39 -23.65
C ARG A 4 -11.36 -13.64 -24.50
N SER A 5 -12.49 -13.24 -23.90
CA SER A 5 -13.53 -12.46 -24.58
C SER A 5 -14.32 -11.57 -23.62
N ASP A 6 -14.76 -10.41 -24.11
CA ASP A 6 -15.73 -9.55 -23.42
C ASP A 6 -17.18 -10.02 -23.64
N SER A 7 -17.44 -10.82 -24.68
CA SER A 7 -18.75 -11.36 -25.06
C SER A 7 -18.83 -12.90 -24.94
N PRO A 8 -20.00 -13.49 -24.64
CA PRO A 8 -20.15 -14.94 -24.50
C PRO A 8 -19.55 -15.72 -25.66
N ILE A 9 -18.74 -16.73 -25.36
CA ILE A 9 -18.14 -17.62 -26.36
C ILE A 9 -19.03 -18.85 -26.50
N ASN A 10 -19.60 -19.06 -27.69
CA ASN A 10 -20.42 -20.23 -27.98
C ASN A 10 -19.56 -21.46 -28.32
N ASP A 11 -20.19 -22.63 -28.35
CA ASP A 11 -19.50 -23.89 -28.61
C ASP A 11 -19.01 -24.03 -30.05
N GLU A 12 -19.65 -23.38 -31.03
CA GLU A 12 -19.22 -23.39 -32.44
C GLU A 12 -17.85 -22.74 -32.61
N ILE A 13 -17.60 -21.61 -31.93
CA ILE A 13 -16.28 -20.96 -31.91
C ILE A 13 -15.25 -21.90 -31.29
N ARG A 14 -15.61 -22.60 -30.20
CA ARG A 14 -14.71 -23.54 -29.54
C ARG A 14 -14.37 -24.73 -30.44
N ASP A 15 -15.33 -25.23 -31.22
CA ASP A 15 -15.12 -26.31 -32.19
C ASP A 15 -14.19 -25.89 -33.33
N LYS A 16 -14.37 -24.69 -33.88
CA LYS A 16 -13.46 -24.15 -34.92
C LYS A 16 -12.04 -24.02 -34.39
N VAL A 17 -11.86 -23.44 -33.21
CA VAL A 17 -10.53 -23.31 -32.59
C VAL A 17 -9.90 -24.67 -32.32
N ALA A 18 -10.68 -25.64 -31.81
CA ALA A 18 -10.21 -27.00 -31.56
C ALA A 18 -9.68 -27.65 -32.85
N LEU A 19 -10.42 -27.53 -33.96
CA LEU A 19 -10.04 -28.04 -35.27
C LEU A 19 -8.79 -27.35 -35.82
N PHE A 20 -8.75 -26.02 -35.85
CA PHE A 20 -7.64 -25.27 -36.45
C PHE A 20 -6.35 -25.31 -35.63
N CYS A 21 -6.44 -25.53 -34.33
CA CYS A 21 -5.28 -25.62 -33.46
C CYS A 21 -4.88 -27.06 -33.10
N ASP A 22 -5.55 -28.07 -33.66
CA ASP A 22 -5.32 -29.49 -33.40
C ASP A 22 -5.29 -29.85 -31.89
N VAL A 23 -6.31 -29.38 -31.17
CA VAL A 23 -6.49 -29.68 -29.75
C VAL A 23 -7.88 -30.22 -29.47
N ASN A 24 -8.00 -31.04 -28.43
CA ASN A 24 -9.33 -31.47 -27.96
C ASN A 24 -10.17 -30.24 -27.54
N LYS A 25 -11.46 -30.22 -27.91
CA LYS A 25 -12.41 -29.15 -27.56
C LYS A 25 -12.41 -28.82 -26.06
N ASN A 26 -12.28 -29.81 -25.19
CA ASN A 26 -12.24 -29.61 -23.75
C ASN A 26 -11.01 -28.80 -23.32
N ALA A 27 -9.92 -28.82 -24.10
CA ALA A 27 -8.74 -27.98 -23.88
C ALA A 27 -8.86 -26.56 -24.47
N VAL A 28 -10.02 -26.21 -25.05
CA VAL A 28 -10.39 -24.85 -25.48
C VAL A 28 -11.28 -24.22 -24.41
N ILE A 29 -10.67 -23.35 -23.60
CA ILE A 29 -11.21 -22.85 -22.34
C ILE A 29 -11.76 -21.43 -22.54
N PRO A 30 -13.09 -21.21 -22.41
CA PRO A 30 -13.65 -19.86 -22.49
C PRO A 30 -13.34 -19.08 -21.20
N LEU A 31 -12.74 -17.90 -21.36
CA LEU A 31 -12.35 -16.99 -20.28
C LEU A 31 -13.00 -15.63 -20.53
N MET A 32 -14.22 -15.47 -20.04
CA MET A 32 -14.92 -14.20 -20.05
C MET A 32 -14.17 -13.15 -19.22
N THR A 33 -14.29 -11.87 -19.58
CA THR A 33 -13.79 -10.78 -18.74
C THR A 33 -14.47 -10.84 -17.36
N ALA A 34 -13.66 -11.06 -16.32
CA ALA A 34 -14.10 -11.15 -14.95
C ALA A 34 -14.32 -9.75 -14.34
N GLU A 35 -15.27 -9.61 -13.42
CA GLU A 35 -15.49 -8.34 -12.70
C GLU A 35 -14.34 -8.04 -11.73
N SER A 36 -13.60 -9.08 -11.33
CA SER A 36 -12.47 -8.97 -10.42
C SER A 36 -11.42 -10.04 -10.72
N ILE A 37 -10.14 -9.72 -10.47
CA ILE A 37 -9.04 -10.69 -10.57
C ILE A 37 -9.24 -11.89 -9.65
N TYR A 38 -9.97 -11.72 -8.53
CA TYR A 38 -10.24 -12.80 -7.58
C TYR A 38 -11.28 -13.81 -8.09
N GLU A 39 -12.05 -13.49 -9.14
CA GLU A 39 -13.00 -14.42 -9.73
C GLU A 39 -12.34 -15.43 -10.69
N VAL A 40 -11.16 -15.07 -11.26
CA VAL A 40 -10.45 -15.88 -12.25
C VAL A 40 -10.16 -17.32 -11.78
N PRO A 41 -9.69 -17.58 -10.54
CA PRO A 41 -9.52 -18.95 -10.04
C PRO A 41 -10.81 -19.77 -10.06
N LEU A 42 -11.96 -19.18 -9.71
CA LEU A 42 -13.25 -19.86 -9.73
C LEU A 42 -13.71 -20.17 -11.15
N MET A 43 -13.46 -19.25 -12.09
CA MET A 43 -13.74 -19.45 -13.51
C MET A 43 -12.91 -20.61 -14.09
N LEU A 44 -11.60 -20.62 -13.80
CA LEU A 44 -10.71 -21.69 -14.25
C LEU A 44 -11.10 -23.06 -13.67
N TYR A 45 -11.50 -23.08 -12.40
CA TYR A 45 -12.00 -24.29 -11.76
C TYR A 45 -13.29 -24.80 -12.42
N LYS A 46 -14.27 -23.91 -12.64
CA LYS A 46 -15.54 -24.23 -13.32
C LYS A 46 -15.32 -24.73 -14.76
N SER A 47 -14.27 -24.26 -15.43
CA SER A 47 -13.93 -24.68 -16.79
C SER A 47 -13.11 -25.98 -16.86
N HIS A 48 -12.96 -26.73 -15.76
CA HIS A 48 -12.24 -28.01 -15.70
C HIS A 48 -10.76 -27.95 -16.16
N VAL A 49 -10.13 -26.78 -16.07
CA VAL A 49 -8.71 -26.61 -16.42
C VAL A 49 -7.83 -27.46 -15.51
N VAL A 50 -8.16 -27.52 -14.23
CA VAL A 50 -7.40 -28.28 -13.23
C VAL A 50 -7.38 -29.77 -13.60
N ASP A 51 -8.53 -30.34 -13.93
CA ASP A 51 -8.68 -31.76 -14.31
C ASP A 51 -7.84 -32.09 -15.56
N LEU A 52 -7.84 -31.19 -16.54
CA LEU A 52 -7.03 -31.35 -17.76
C LEU A 52 -5.53 -31.35 -17.47
N VAL A 53 -5.06 -30.44 -16.61
CA VAL A 53 -3.65 -30.35 -16.22
C VAL A 53 -3.23 -31.60 -15.44
N ILE A 54 -4.02 -32.03 -14.46
CA ILE A 54 -3.77 -33.25 -13.68
C ILE A 54 -3.64 -34.47 -14.61
N LYS A 55 -4.61 -34.64 -15.52
CA LYS A 55 -4.61 -35.77 -16.47
C LYS A 55 -3.40 -35.73 -17.39
N LYS A 56 -3.05 -34.55 -17.93
CA LYS A 56 -1.95 -34.40 -18.89
C LYS A 56 -0.58 -34.62 -18.25
N LEU A 57 -0.40 -34.15 -17.01
CA LEU A 57 0.83 -34.30 -16.24
C LEU A 57 0.89 -35.61 -15.44
N LYS A 58 -0.16 -36.44 -15.49
CA LYS A 58 -0.28 -37.72 -14.77
C LYS A 58 -0.15 -37.58 -13.24
N LEU A 59 -0.73 -36.51 -12.68
CA LEU A 59 -0.66 -36.20 -11.24
C LEU A 59 -1.81 -36.83 -10.42
N SER A 60 -2.60 -37.72 -11.03
CA SER A 60 -3.88 -38.18 -10.46
C SER A 60 -3.78 -38.92 -9.12
N ALA A 61 -2.62 -39.48 -8.77
CA ALA A 61 -2.41 -40.17 -7.50
C ALA A 61 -2.20 -39.21 -6.31
N ASP A 62 -1.82 -37.95 -6.59
CA ASP A 62 -1.31 -37.02 -5.58
C ASP A 62 -2.17 -35.76 -5.40
N VAL A 63 -3.33 -35.68 -6.07
CA VAL A 63 -4.14 -34.45 -6.11
C VAL A 63 -5.54 -34.67 -5.54
N THR A 64 -5.82 -33.99 -4.43
CA THR A 64 -7.16 -33.81 -3.88
C THR A 64 -7.84 -32.59 -4.49
N ALA A 65 -9.17 -32.61 -4.58
CA ALA A 65 -9.93 -31.43 -4.99
C ALA A 65 -9.64 -30.23 -4.05
N PRO A 66 -9.39 -29.02 -4.59
CA PRO A 66 -9.13 -27.86 -3.76
C PRO A 66 -10.41 -27.46 -3.01
N ASP A 67 -10.26 -27.12 -1.74
CA ASP A 67 -11.29 -26.37 -1.03
C ASP A 67 -11.26 -24.92 -1.51
N LEU A 68 -12.39 -24.47 -2.06
CA LEU A 68 -12.57 -23.13 -2.63
C LEU A 68 -13.56 -22.28 -1.83
N GLU A 69 -14.04 -22.76 -0.69
CA GLU A 69 -15.12 -22.09 0.05
C GLU A 69 -14.70 -20.70 0.52
N GLU A 70 -13.52 -20.58 1.13
CA GLU A 70 -12.98 -19.29 1.55
C GLU A 70 -12.88 -18.30 0.37
N TRP A 71 -12.47 -18.79 -0.81
CA TRP A 71 -12.33 -17.97 -2.01
C TRP A 71 -13.69 -17.54 -2.57
N ARG A 72 -14.69 -18.42 -2.54
CA ARG A 72 -16.07 -18.11 -2.93
C ARG A 72 -16.67 -17.04 -2.02
N VAL A 73 -16.48 -17.16 -0.70
CA VAL A 73 -16.93 -16.16 0.28
C VAL A 73 -16.33 -14.80 -0.03
N VAL A 74 -15.01 -14.73 -0.27
CA VAL A 74 -14.32 -13.47 -0.62
C VAL A 74 -14.86 -12.86 -1.91
N VAL A 75 -15.01 -13.64 -2.97
CA VAL A 75 -15.54 -13.14 -4.27
C VAL A 75 -16.97 -12.65 -4.12
N ASN A 76 -17.81 -13.37 -3.37
CA ASN A 76 -19.18 -12.95 -3.08
C ASN A 76 -19.22 -11.64 -2.30
N LYS A 77 -18.33 -11.48 -1.29
CA LYS A 77 -18.19 -10.22 -0.56
C LYS A 77 -17.78 -9.08 -1.50
N LEU A 78 -16.85 -9.29 -2.43
CA LEU A 78 -16.41 -8.25 -3.37
C LEU A 78 -17.55 -7.78 -4.30
N LYS A 79 -18.47 -8.67 -4.66
CA LYS A 79 -19.63 -8.36 -5.51
C LYS A 79 -20.78 -7.69 -4.75
N TYR A 80 -20.77 -7.75 -3.42
CA TYR A 80 -21.80 -7.13 -2.59
C TYR A 80 -21.68 -5.60 -2.57
N LYS A 81 -22.82 -4.90 -2.44
CA LYS A 81 -22.86 -3.44 -2.37
C LYS A 81 -22.54 -2.95 -0.95
N HIS A 82 -21.33 -2.47 -0.75
CA HIS A 82 -20.86 -1.96 0.54
C HIS A 82 -21.00 -0.43 0.69
N PRO A 83 -21.06 0.10 1.92
CA PRO A 83 -20.81 1.51 2.17
C PRO A 83 -19.40 1.92 1.71
N LYS A 84 -19.26 3.16 1.24
CA LYS A 84 -18.03 3.65 0.61
C LYS A 84 -17.23 4.56 1.54
N ILE A 85 -15.90 4.43 1.54
CA ILE A 85 -14.98 5.45 2.06
C ILE A 85 -14.11 6.01 0.93
N ARG A 86 -13.74 7.28 1.01
CA ARG A 86 -12.92 7.98 0.03
C ARG A 86 -11.49 8.11 0.55
N ILE A 87 -10.56 7.44 -0.11
CA ILE A 87 -9.14 7.48 0.25
C ILE A 87 -8.37 8.19 -0.85
N ALA A 88 -7.67 9.27 -0.51
CA ALA A 88 -6.72 9.87 -1.43
C ALA A 88 -5.44 9.03 -1.49
N LEU A 89 -4.98 8.71 -2.71
CA LEU A 89 -3.65 8.19 -2.96
C LEU A 89 -2.86 9.29 -3.68
N VAL A 90 -1.90 9.88 -2.98
CA VAL A 90 -1.14 11.05 -3.45
C VAL A 90 0.19 10.58 -4.03
N GLY A 91 0.22 10.39 -5.35
CA GLY A 91 1.35 9.80 -6.06
C GLY A 91 1.89 10.69 -7.18
N LYS A 92 3.08 10.35 -7.68
CA LYS A 92 3.64 10.98 -8.89
C LYS A 92 2.96 10.45 -10.14
N TYR A 93 2.99 9.13 -10.37
CA TYR A 93 2.41 8.49 -11.56
C TYR A 93 0.97 8.04 -11.35
N VAL A 94 0.05 8.97 -11.08
CA VAL A 94 -1.35 8.59 -10.81
C VAL A 94 -2.18 8.27 -12.06
N GLU A 95 -1.71 8.65 -13.25
CA GLU A 95 -2.37 8.29 -14.52
C GLU A 95 -2.18 6.80 -14.86
N LEU A 96 -1.07 6.21 -14.40
CA LEU A 96 -0.84 4.78 -14.48
C LEU A 96 -1.16 4.13 -13.12
N HIS A 97 -2.43 3.77 -12.92
CA HIS A 97 -2.88 3.15 -11.66
C HIS A 97 -2.06 1.91 -11.27
N ASP A 98 -1.50 1.20 -12.25
CA ASP A 98 -0.67 0.01 -12.04
C ASP A 98 0.63 0.29 -11.29
N ALA A 99 1.14 1.53 -11.34
CA ALA A 99 2.29 1.95 -10.55
C ALA A 99 2.07 1.78 -9.03
N TYR A 100 0.82 1.72 -8.60
CA TYR A 100 0.43 1.53 -7.19
C TYR A 100 -0.48 0.32 -6.98
N MET A 101 -0.41 -0.69 -7.87
CA MET A 101 -1.28 -1.87 -7.81
C MET A 101 -1.26 -2.55 -6.43
N SER A 102 -0.08 -2.76 -5.84
CA SER A 102 0.01 -3.38 -4.50
C SER A 102 -0.66 -2.54 -3.41
N VAL A 103 -0.53 -1.21 -3.46
CA VAL A 103 -1.17 -0.31 -2.48
C VAL A 103 -2.69 -0.32 -2.66
N ARG A 104 -3.16 -0.29 -3.92
CA ARG A 104 -4.59 -0.41 -4.26
C ARG A 104 -5.17 -1.72 -3.71
N GLU A 105 -4.55 -2.85 -4.00
CA GLU A 105 -5.04 -4.15 -3.52
C GLU A 105 -5.00 -4.22 -1.99
N ALA A 106 -3.95 -3.71 -1.33
CA ALA A 106 -3.88 -3.68 0.12
C ALA A 106 -5.00 -2.85 0.77
N LEU A 107 -5.41 -1.75 0.14
CA LEU A 107 -6.58 -0.97 0.56
C LEU A 107 -7.88 -1.74 0.35
N ILE A 108 -8.05 -2.40 -0.79
CA ILE A 108 -9.23 -3.25 -1.07
C ILE A 108 -9.34 -4.37 -0.04
N HIS A 109 -8.24 -5.09 0.24
CA HIS A 109 -8.20 -6.13 1.25
C HIS A 109 -8.66 -5.60 2.62
N ALA A 110 -8.15 -4.44 3.03
CA ALA A 110 -8.48 -3.85 4.32
C ALA A 110 -9.94 -3.33 4.38
N GLY A 111 -10.46 -2.76 3.30
CA GLY A 111 -11.86 -2.38 3.18
C GLY A 111 -12.81 -3.56 3.29
N LEU A 112 -12.52 -4.63 2.55
CA LEU A 112 -13.34 -5.84 2.52
C LEU A 112 -13.43 -6.51 3.90
N ALA A 113 -12.35 -6.45 4.71
CA ALA A 113 -12.36 -6.96 6.07
C ALA A 113 -13.27 -6.19 7.05
N TYR A 114 -13.74 -5.01 6.67
CA TYR A 114 -14.74 -4.26 7.43
C TYR A 114 -16.08 -4.13 6.67
N ASP A 115 -16.26 -4.84 5.56
CA ASP A 115 -17.43 -4.72 4.68
C ASP A 115 -17.63 -3.27 4.18
N TYR A 116 -16.53 -2.62 3.76
CA TYR A 116 -16.52 -1.30 3.13
C TYR A 116 -15.85 -1.35 1.75
N GLU A 117 -16.39 -0.57 0.81
CA GLU A 117 -15.76 -0.33 -0.47
C GLU A 117 -14.81 0.88 -0.38
N VAL A 118 -13.53 0.68 -0.70
CA VAL A 118 -12.55 1.77 -0.78
C VAL A 118 -12.60 2.43 -2.16
N LYS A 119 -13.12 3.66 -2.21
CA LYS A 119 -13.05 4.51 -3.40
C LYS A 119 -11.76 5.32 -3.39
N ILE A 120 -10.77 4.85 -4.15
CA ILE A 120 -9.50 5.55 -4.29
C ILE A 120 -9.69 6.79 -5.17
N LYS A 121 -9.26 7.94 -4.65
CA LYS A 121 -9.10 9.19 -5.38
C LYS A 121 -7.62 9.40 -5.67
N TRP A 122 -7.28 9.27 -6.93
CA TRP A 122 -5.93 9.43 -7.45
C TRP A 122 -5.60 10.92 -7.54
N ILE A 123 -4.61 11.38 -6.78
CA ILE A 123 -4.22 12.78 -6.72
C ILE A 123 -2.75 12.90 -7.13
N HIS A 124 -2.51 13.65 -8.21
CA HIS A 124 -1.18 13.91 -8.71
C HIS A 124 -0.44 14.82 -7.74
N SER A 125 0.73 14.41 -7.26
CA SER A 125 1.45 15.19 -6.24
C SER A 125 1.92 16.54 -6.78
N GLU A 126 2.35 16.64 -8.04
CA GLU A 126 2.75 17.93 -8.63
C GLU A 126 1.55 18.91 -8.78
N SER A 127 0.31 18.41 -8.93
CA SER A 127 -0.83 19.33 -9.02
C SER A 127 -1.10 20.04 -7.70
N LEU A 128 -0.81 19.37 -6.58
CA LEU A 128 -0.88 19.96 -5.24
C LEU A 128 0.17 21.06 -5.02
N GLU A 129 1.33 20.98 -5.68
CA GLU A 129 2.39 22.01 -5.60
C GLU A 129 1.96 23.30 -6.27
N HIS A 130 1.33 23.19 -7.45
CA HIS A 130 0.99 24.35 -8.27
C HIS A 130 -0.29 25.06 -7.83
N SER A 131 -1.31 24.31 -7.41
CA SER A 131 -2.61 24.92 -7.08
C SER A 131 -2.78 25.23 -5.60
N ASN A 132 -1.98 24.61 -4.71
CA ASN A 132 -2.26 24.56 -3.26
C ASN A 132 -3.71 24.15 -2.93
N ASP A 133 -4.40 23.47 -3.86
CA ASP A 133 -5.80 23.05 -3.72
C ASP A 133 -5.88 21.84 -2.77
N VAL A 134 -5.91 22.14 -1.47
CA VAL A 134 -6.07 21.16 -0.40
C VAL A 134 -7.54 20.74 -0.22
N ASP A 135 -8.50 21.40 -0.86
CA ASP A 135 -9.94 21.10 -0.67
C ASP A 135 -10.28 19.68 -1.09
N LYS A 136 -9.60 19.19 -2.14
CA LYS A 136 -9.72 17.79 -2.57
C LYS A 136 -9.28 16.82 -1.47
N LEU A 137 -8.24 17.15 -0.71
CA LEU A 137 -7.73 16.34 0.40
C LEU A 137 -8.64 16.45 1.63
N LEU A 138 -9.15 17.65 1.94
CA LEU A 138 -10.07 17.88 3.07
C LEU A 138 -11.36 17.07 2.93
N LYS A 139 -11.78 16.81 1.68
CA LYS A 139 -12.95 16.00 1.37
C LYS A 139 -12.73 14.49 1.55
N MET A 140 -11.53 14.01 1.87
CA MET A 140 -11.22 12.60 2.02
C MET A 140 -11.42 12.08 3.45
N ASP A 141 -11.65 10.77 3.53
CA ASP A 141 -11.78 10.04 4.78
C ASP A 141 -10.42 9.51 5.27
N GLY A 142 -9.43 9.41 4.36
CA GLY A 142 -8.04 9.11 4.67
C GLY A 142 -7.11 9.46 3.51
N ILE A 143 -5.82 9.59 3.81
CA ILE A 143 -4.75 9.94 2.85
C ILE A 143 -3.65 8.88 2.94
N VAL A 144 -3.25 8.35 1.79
CA VAL A 144 -2.09 7.47 1.63
C VAL A 144 -1.06 8.18 0.77
N VAL A 145 0.18 8.24 1.26
CA VAL A 145 1.33 8.68 0.46
C VAL A 145 2.22 7.46 0.24
N PRO A 146 2.26 6.89 -0.98
CA PRO A 146 3.06 5.73 -1.30
C PRO A 146 4.55 6.09 -1.45
N GLY A 147 5.36 5.06 -1.66
CA GLY A 147 6.76 5.21 -2.05
C GLY A 147 6.92 5.99 -3.36
N GLY A 148 8.13 6.46 -3.62
CA GLY A 148 8.49 7.12 -4.88
C GLY A 148 10.01 7.34 -4.96
N PHE A 149 10.47 7.71 -6.15
CA PHE A 149 11.88 8.00 -6.41
C PHE A 149 12.01 9.37 -7.09
N GLY A 150 13.07 10.09 -6.70
CA GLY A 150 13.42 11.41 -7.23
C GLY A 150 12.64 12.57 -6.59
N TYR A 151 13.06 13.78 -6.94
CA TYR A 151 12.65 15.03 -6.28
C TYR A 151 11.29 15.61 -6.73
N ARG A 152 10.75 15.17 -7.87
CA ARG A 152 9.51 15.74 -8.41
C ARG A 152 8.28 15.36 -7.58
N GLY A 153 7.41 16.33 -7.28
CA GLY A 153 6.16 16.09 -6.58
C GLY A 153 6.32 15.86 -5.07
N ILE A 154 7.49 16.16 -4.49
CA ILE A 154 7.76 15.98 -3.06
C ILE A 154 7.03 17.04 -2.22
N GLU A 155 7.03 18.29 -2.64
CA GLU A 155 6.38 19.38 -1.91
C GLU A 155 4.86 19.16 -1.83
N GLY A 156 4.26 18.60 -2.88
CA GLY A 156 2.85 18.23 -2.87
C GLY A 156 2.52 17.09 -1.90
N LYS A 157 3.45 16.15 -1.72
CA LYS A 157 3.32 15.08 -0.72
C LYS A 157 3.50 15.60 0.70
N ILE A 158 4.44 16.53 0.91
CA ILE A 158 4.62 17.24 2.19
C ILE A 158 3.35 18.03 2.53
N LEU A 159 2.78 18.75 1.56
CA LEU A 159 1.50 19.45 1.71
C LEU A 159 0.37 18.48 2.10
N ALA A 160 0.31 17.30 1.47
CA ALA A 160 -0.69 16.28 1.80
C ALA A 160 -0.52 15.74 3.23
N ALA A 161 0.71 15.46 3.67
CA ALA A 161 1.01 15.04 5.05
C ALA A 161 0.60 16.12 6.06
N GLY A 162 0.93 17.38 5.80
CA GLY A 162 0.58 18.50 6.70
C GLY A 162 -0.91 18.79 6.73
N THR A 163 -1.59 18.66 5.60
CA THR A 163 -3.05 18.72 5.53
C THR A 163 -3.68 17.62 6.36
N ALA A 164 -3.16 16.40 6.28
CA ALA A 164 -3.64 15.29 7.09
C ALA A 164 -3.46 15.58 8.60
N ARG A 165 -2.24 15.97 9.00
CA ARG A 165 -1.89 16.25 10.39
C ARG A 165 -2.75 17.34 11.02
N ARG A 166 -2.89 18.48 10.34
CA ARG A 166 -3.64 19.66 10.83
C ARG A 166 -5.14 19.40 10.93
N ASN A 167 -5.70 18.60 10.02
CA ASN A 167 -7.14 18.35 9.93
C ASN A 167 -7.59 17.01 10.51
N LYS A 168 -6.68 16.30 11.21
CA LYS A 168 -6.91 14.98 11.80
C LYS A 168 -7.46 13.97 10.78
N ILE A 169 -6.98 14.03 9.54
CA ILE A 169 -7.36 13.07 8.49
C ILE A 169 -6.44 11.85 8.63
N PRO A 170 -6.96 10.63 8.82
CA PRO A 170 -6.16 9.42 8.84
C PRO A 170 -5.11 9.39 7.74
N TYR A 171 -3.88 9.10 8.11
CA TYR A 171 -2.71 9.14 7.23
C TYR A 171 -1.92 7.84 7.32
N LEU A 172 -1.55 7.30 6.16
CA LEU A 172 -0.61 6.19 6.03
C LEU A 172 0.50 6.54 5.04
N GLY A 173 1.72 6.69 5.55
CA GLY A 173 2.92 6.96 4.75
C GLY A 173 3.73 5.68 4.50
N LEU A 174 4.04 5.36 3.24
CA LEU A 174 4.79 4.16 2.87
C LEU A 174 6.15 4.55 2.30
N CYS A 175 7.24 4.05 2.89
CA CYS A 175 8.61 4.37 2.52
C CYS A 175 8.83 5.89 2.48
N LEU A 176 8.93 6.49 1.29
CA LEU A 176 8.94 7.93 1.08
C LEU A 176 7.79 8.66 1.81
N GLY A 177 6.61 8.05 1.93
CA GLY A 177 5.49 8.60 2.70
C GLY A 177 5.83 8.86 4.16
N MET A 178 6.57 7.95 4.83
CA MET A 178 7.06 8.20 6.18
C MET A 178 8.07 9.35 6.20
N GLN A 179 8.96 9.40 5.22
CA GLN A 179 10.01 10.40 5.13
C GLN A 179 9.41 11.81 4.99
N VAL A 180 8.47 12.01 4.07
CA VAL A 180 7.78 13.31 3.90
C VAL A 180 6.95 13.69 5.12
N MET A 181 6.39 12.71 5.85
CA MET A 181 5.70 12.96 7.12
C MET A 181 6.67 13.49 8.18
N CYS A 182 7.87 12.89 8.30
CA CYS A 182 8.89 13.37 9.22
C CYS A 182 9.39 14.78 8.85
N ILE A 183 9.60 15.03 7.55
CA ILE A 183 9.97 16.34 7.02
C ILE A 183 8.91 17.38 7.34
N GLU A 184 7.64 17.11 7.02
CA GLU A 184 6.53 18.04 7.31
C GLU A 184 6.44 18.36 8.80
N PHE A 185 6.57 17.34 9.65
CA PHE A 185 6.50 17.55 11.08
C PHE A 185 7.67 18.42 11.59
N ALA A 186 8.89 18.17 11.09
CA ALA A 186 10.03 19.02 11.39
C ALA A 186 9.83 20.47 10.93
N ARG A 187 9.34 20.70 9.70
CA ARG A 187 9.00 22.05 9.20
C ARG A 187 8.00 22.76 10.11
N SER A 188 7.06 22.03 10.71
CA SER A 188 6.12 22.61 11.67
C SER A 188 6.75 23.02 13.00
N ILE A 189 7.84 22.37 13.40
CA ILE A 189 8.59 22.68 14.64
C ILE A 189 9.53 23.86 14.42
N TYR A 190 10.32 23.80 13.34
CA TYR A 190 11.29 24.84 12.99
C TYR A 190 10.64 26.09 12.36
N GLN A 191 9.36 26.01 12.00
CA GLN A 191 8.58 27.09 11.38
C GLN A 191 9.21 27.63 10.08
N CYS A 192 9.92 26.78 9.36
CA CYS A 192 10.53 27.10 8.08
C CYS A 192 10.42 25.91 7.11
N GLN A 193 10.70 26.14 5.82
CA GLN A 193 10.66 25.11 4.79
C GLN A 193 11.99 24.35 4.64
N ASP A 194 13.02 24.76 5.38
CA ASP A 194 14.36 24.22 5.21
C ASP A 194 14.49 22.72 5.58
N PRO A 195 13.84 22.18 6.63
CA PRO A 195 13.89 20.75 6.90
C PRO A 195 13.50 19.91 5.69
N ASN A 196 14.40 19.00 5.31
CA ASN A 196 14.27 18.20 4.09
C ASN A 196 15.05 16.88 4.13
N SER A 197 15.03 16.16 3.02
CA SER A 197 15.93 15.05 2.73
C SER A 197 17.14 15.53 1.94
N THR A 198 18.33 15.03 2.27
CA THR A 198 19.53 15.25 1.45
C THR A 198 19.42 14.61 0.07
N GLU A 199 18.42 13.75 -0.18
CA GLU A 199 18.08 13.24 -1.51
C GLU A 199 17.52 14.34 -2.42
N PHE A 200 16.73 15.26 -1.86
CA PHE A 200 15.97 16.25 -2.62
C PHE A 200 16.60 17.64 -2.53
N ASP A 201 17.15 17.97 -1.37
CA ASP A 201 17.88 19.20 -1.11
C ASP A 201 19.19 18.88 -0.37
N PRO A 202 20.30 18.69 -1.10
CA PRO A 202 21.60 18.42 -0.49
C PRO A 202 22.15 19.56 0.37
N LYS A 203 21.56 20.77 0.32
CA LYS A 203 22.03 21.97 1.02
C LYS A 203 21.20 22.32 2.26
N THR A 204 20.16 21.55 2.57
CA THR A 204 19.34 21.75 3.77
C THR A 204 20.20 21.85 5.03
N GLU A 205 19.92 22.85 5.88
CA GLU A 205 20.54 22.98 7.20
C GLU A 205 19.96 21.94 8.17
N TYR A 206 18.76 21.42 7.88
CA TYR A 206 18.08 20.40 8.68
C TYR A 206 17.84 19.09 7.88
N PRO A 207 18.86 18.25 7.68
CA PRO A 207 18.74 16.96 7.00
C PRO A 207 17.99 15.93 7.86
N ILE A 208 16.66 16.03 7.90
CA ILE A 208 15.77 15.11 8.63
C ILE A 208 15.90 13.69 8.09
N ILE A 209 16.07 13.57 6.77
CA ILE A 209 16.28 12.31 6.07
C ILE A 209 17.63 12.39 5.37
N SER A 210 18.49 11.38 5.57
CA SER A 210 19.84 11.37 5.05
C SER A 210 20.36 9.94 4.89
N LEU A 211 21.44 9.75 4.14
CA LEU A 211 22.19 8.50 4.23
C LEU A 211 22.80 8.37 5.62
N MET A 212 22.95 7.16 6.14
CA MET A 212 23.65 6.99 7.42
C MET A 212 25.14 7.36 7.28
N PRO A 213 25.82 7.85 8.33
CA PRO A 213 27.26 8.18 8.26
C PRO A 213 28.11 7.04 7.70
N ASP A 214 27.86 5.81 8.16
CA ASP A 214 28.55 4.58 7.72
C ASP A 214 28.30 4.24 6.22
N GLN A 215 27.31 4.87 5.58
CA GLN A 215 26.97 4.68 4.17
C GLN A 215 27.59 5.75 3.25
N HIS A 216 28.10 6.86 3.80
CA HIS A 216 28.66 7.95 3.00
C HIS A 216 29.94 7.55 2.27
N SER A 217 30.73 6.63 2.83
CA SER A 217 31.94 6.08 2.21
C SER A 217 31.67 4.99 1.15
N ILE A 218 30.42 4.55 0.98
CA ILE A 218 30.02 3.40 0.14
C ILE A 218 29.11 3.84 -1.04
N ILE A 219 28.93 5.15 -1.23
CA ILE A 219 28.01 5.72 -2.24
C ILE A 219 28.34 5.22 -3.65
N ASP A 220 29.61 5.15 -4.02
CA ASP A 220 30.06 4.73 -5.35
C ASP A 220 29.93 3.22 -5.63
N MET A 221 29.69 2.40 -4.59
CA MET A 221 29.56 0.94 -4.75
C MET A 221 28.11 0.43 -4.76
N GLY A 222 27.11 1.32 -4.67
CA GLY A 222 25.69 0.94 -4.68
C GLY A 222 25.21 0.14 -3.45
N GLY A 223 26.07 -0.04 -2.44
CA GLY A 223 25.85 -0.90 -1.27
C GLY A 223 24.96 -0.31 -0.16
N THR A 224 24.31 0.83 -0.39
CA THR A 224 23.50 1.51 0.63
C THR A 224 22.02 1.08 0.62
N MET A 225 21.61 0.29 -0.37
CA MET A 225 20.21 -0.10 -0.55
C MET A 225 19.79 -1.22 0.41
N ARG A 226 18.80 -0.94 1.25
CA ARG A 226 18.09 -1.95 2.04
C ARG A 226 16.99 -2.55 1.18
N LEU A 227 17.15 -3.84 0.87
CA LEU A 227 16.24 -4.58 -0.01
C LEU A 227 15.85 -5.92 0.61
N GLY A 228 14.56 -6.20 0.72
CA GLY A 228 14.05 -7.47 1.26
C GLY A 228 13.56 -7.37 2.70
N GLY A 229 13.47 -8.50 3.39
CA GLY A 229 12.88 -8.60 4.73
C GLY A 229 13.83 -8.16 5.84
N TYR A 230 13.43 -7.17 6.64
CA TYR A 230 14.18 -6.74 7.84
C TYR A 230 13.28 -6.76 9.08
N PRO A 231 13.84 -7.09 10.26
CA PRO A 231 13.12 -7.07 11.52
C PRO A 231 12.88 -5.63 12.02
N CYS A 232 11.74 -5.42 12.66
CA CYS A 232 11.34 -4.19 13.32
C CYS A 232 10.75 -4.51 14.69
N VAL A 233 11.29 -3.90 15.74
CA VAL A 233 10.84 -4.02 17.12
C VAL A 233 9.84 -2.90 17.41
N LEU A 234 8.62 -3.28 17.77
CA LEU A 234 7.52 -2.37 18.02
C LEU A 234 7.47 -1.95 19.49
N LYS A 235 7.24 -0.65 19.72
CA LYS A 235 7.05 -0.08 21.05
C LYS A 235 5.64 -0.36 21.55
N ALA A 236 5.50 -0.90 22.75
CA ALA A 236 4.21 -1.20 23.36
C ALA A 236 3.34 0.06 23.52
N GLY A 237 2.02 -0.10 23.36
CA GLY A 237 1.05 0.99 23.52
C GLY A 237 0.98 1.96 22.33
N THR A 238 1.65 1.66 21.23
CA THR A 238 1.58 2.44 19.98
C THR A 238 0.51 1.89 19.05
N ARG A 239 0.10 2.66 18.03
CA ARG A 239 -0.91 2.19 17.07
C ARG A 239 -0.35 1.05 16.23
N ALA A 240 0.92 1.12 15.84
CA ALA A 240 1.58 0.04 15.13
C ALA A 240 1.57 -1.25 15.94
N GLN A 241 2.04 -1.23 17.20
CA GLN A 241 2.04 -2.43 18.04
C GLN A 241 0.63 -2.98 18.27
N THR A 242 -0.36 -2.11 18.49
CA THR A 242 -1.77 -2.51 18.63
C THR A 242 -2.31 -3.15 17.35
N ALA A 243 -1.99 -2.59 16.18
CA ALA A 243 -2.46 -3.10 14.90
C ALA A 243 -1.88 -4.48 14.60
N TYR A 244 -0.56 -4.64 14.78
CA TYR A 244 0.12 -5.92 14.53
C TYR A 244 -0.22 -6.98 15.58
N GLY A 245 -0.38 -6.61 16.84
CA GLY A 245 -0.54 -7.56 17.96
C GLY A 245 0.74 -8.30 18.33
N GLU A 246 1.90 -7.89 17.79
CA GLU A 246 3.19 -8.54 17.95
C GLU A 246 4.25 -7.53 18.44
N LYS A 247 5.31 -8.03 19.09
CA LYS A 247 6.44 -7.19 19.55
C LYS A 247 7.52 -7.01 18.47
N VAL A 248 7.73 -8.02 17.64
CA VAL A 248 8.77 -8.01 16.60
C VAL A 248 8.12 -8.49 15.30
N ILE A 249 8.28 -7.71 14.25
CA ILE A 249 7.74 -8.01 12.92
C ILE A 249 8.88 -8.05 11.89
N THR A 250 8.63 -8.63 10.72
CA THR A 250 9.57 -8.61 9.60
C THR A 250 8.88 -8.05 8.36
N GLU A 251 9.41 -6.98 7.78
CA GLU A 251 8.79 -6.24 6.68
C GLU A 251 9.75 -5.98 5.52
N ARG A 252 9.19 -5.73 4.32
CA ARG A 252 9.98 -5.60 3.09
C ARG A 252 10.42 -4.16 2.84
N HIS A 253 11.72 -3.95 2.72
CA HIS A 253 12.33 -2.66 2.41
C HIS A 253 12.77 -2.57 0.94
N ARG A 254 12.78 -1.33 0.43
CA ARG A 254 13.40 -0.94 -0.84
C ARG A 254 13.71 0.56 -0.82
N HIS A 255 14.73 0.94 -0.06
CA HIS A 255 15.14 2.34 0.05
C HIS A 255 16.63 2.44 0.41
N ARG A 256 17.16 3.67 0.44
CA ARG A 256 18.56 3.96 0.80
C ARG A 256 18.66 4.96 1.96
N PHE A 257 17.81 5.98 1.93
CA PHE A 257 17.81 7.07 2.89
C PHE A 257 17.07 6.71 4.17
N GLU A 258 17.62 7.14 5.29
CA GLU A 258 17.15 6.85 6.63
C GLU A 258 16.79 8.12 7.39
N PHE A 259 15.96 7.98 8.42
CA PHE A 259 15.73 9.07 9.36
C PHE A 259 17.01 9.42 10.11
N ASN A 260 17.38 10.70 10.14
CA ASN A 260 18.57 11.18 10.82
C ASN A 260 18.34 11.25 12.34
N ASN A 261 19.07 10.41 13.08
CA ASN A 261 18.92 10.27 14.52
C ASN A 261 19.24 11.53 15.33
N ALA A 262 19.99 12.49 14.76
CA ALA A 262 20.22 13.79 15.41
C ALA A 262 18.91 14.52 15.73
N TYR A 263 17.86 14.32 14.93
CA TYR A 263 16.55 14.95 15.10
C TYR A 263 15.57 14.13 15.95
N ARG A 264 15.94 12.90 16.34
CA ARG A 264 15.04 11.97 17.05
C ARG A 264 14.52 12.59 18.36
N ALA A 265 15.42 13.15 19.18
CA ALA A 265 15.04 13.70 20.48
C ALA A 265 14.11 14.91 20.35
N VAL A 266 14.37 15.81 19.39
CA VAL A 266 13.58 17.02 19.16
C VAL A 266 12.17 16.66 18.67
N LEU A 267 12.07 15.81 17.64
CA LEU A 267 10.78 15.39 17.10
C LEU A 267 9.98 14.55 18.11
N TYR A 268 10.66 13.72 18.92
CA TYR A 268 10.01 12.97 19.98
C TYR A 268 9.34 13.89 21.02
N LYS A 269 10.07 14.89 21.51
CA LYS A 269 9.56 15.87 22.48
C LYS A 269 8.39 16.68 21.93
N ALA A 270 8.38 16.94 20.62
CA ALA A 270 7.31 17.69 19.96
C ALA A 270 6.04 16.85 19.68
N GLY A 271 6.06 15.53 19.88
CA GLY A 271 4.87 14.68 19.76
C GLY A 271 4.94 13.60 18.68
N MET A 272 6.08 13.41 18.03
CA MET A 272 6.34 12.22 17.21
C MET A 272 6.69 11.03 18.11
N GLU A 273 6.19 9.85 17.78
CA GLU A 273 6.53 8.60 18.43
C GLU A 273 7.24 7.69 17.42
N PHE A 274 8.43 7.21 17.78
CA PHE A 274 9.17 6.26 16.95
C PHE A 274 8.75 4.86 17.37
N SER A 275 7.60 4.43 16.84
CA SER A 275 6.90 3.23 17.30
C SER A 275 7.50 1.93 16.80
N GLY A 276 8.42 1.98 15.84
CA GLY A 276 9.10 0.81 15.29
C GLY A 276 10.57 1.11 14.99
N MET A 277 11.44 0.25 15.46
CA MET A 277 12.89 0.44 15.43
C MET A 277 13.59 -0.81 14.92
N SER A 278 14.74 -0.68 14.26
CA SER A 278 15.61 -1.84 14.03
C SER A 278 16.03 -2.48 15.36
N PRO A 279 16.37 -3.78 15.42
CA PRO A 279 16.70 -4.45 16.68
C PRO A 279 17.85 -3.81 17.48
N ASN A 280 18.80 -3.18 16.79
CA ASN A 280 19.90 -2.43 17.39
C ASN A 280 19.55 -0.97 17.77
N GLY A 281 18.29 -0.55 17.58
CA GLY A 281 17.80 0.80 17.89
C GLY A 281 18.33 1.92 16.98
N ARG A 282 19.12 1.59 15.95
CA ARG A 282 19.77 2.57 15.08
C ARG A 282 18.82 3.16 14.05
N LEU A 283 17.93 2.37 13.45
CA LEU A 283 17.08 2.81 12.34
C LEU A 283 15.64 2.97 12.82
N VAL A 284 15.02 4.05 12.38
CA VAL A 284 13.58 4.28 12.58
C VAL A 284 12.84 3.58 11.45
N GLU A 285 12.02 2.60 11.79
CA GLU A 285 11.25 1.82 10.83
C GLU A 285 9.79 2.26 10.76
N ILE A 286 9.25 2.78 11.87
CA ILE A 286 7.89 3.31 11.98
C ILE A 286 7.90 4.58 12.82
N ALA A 287 7.23 5.61 12.32
CA ALA A 287 6.96 6.86 13.03
C ALA A 287 5.44 7.12 13.09
N GLU A 288 4.98 7.72 14.18
CA GLU A 288 3.59 8.08 14.40
C GLU A 288 3.46 9.47 15.04
N ILE A 289 2.31 10.12 14.92
CA ILE A 289 2.00 11.35 15.67
C ILE A 289 1.06 11.00 16.84
N LYS A 290 1.48 11.28 18.09
CA LYS A 290 0.73 10.86 19.30
C LYS A 290 -0.69 11.41 19.34
N GLU A 291 -0.86 12.70 19.09
CA GLU A 291 -2.15 13.40 19.18
C GLU A 291 -3.05 13.25 17.95
N HIS A 292 -2.72 12.38 16.99
CA HIS A 292 -3.47 12.24 15.74
C HIS A 292 -4.25 10.91 15.70
N PRO A 293 -5.54 10.85 15.33
CA PRO A 293 -6.35 9.62 15.42
C PRO A 293 -5.68 8.41 14.76
N TRP A 294 -5.13 8.61 13.55
CA TRP A 294 -4.27 7.65 12.88
C TRP A 294 -3.30 8.38 11.95
N MET A 295 -2.05 8.59 12.33
CA MET A 295 -1.00 9.09 11.44
C MET A 295 0.23 8.25 11.68
N VAL A 296 0.43 7.30 10.76
CA VAL A 296 1.45 6.26 10.85
C VAL A 296 2.23 6.27 9.54
N GLY A 297 3.55 6.27 9.63
CA GLY A 297 4.43 6.12 8.48
C GLY A 297 5.42 4.99 8.70
N THR A 298 5.73 4.24 7.67
CA THR A 298 6.71 3.14 7.70
C THR A 298 7.82 3.34 6.68
N GLN A 299 9.06 2.95 6.99
CA GLN A 299 10.14 2.85 5.99
C GLN A 299 9.94 1.69 5.02
N PHE A 300 9.31 0.60 5.48
CA PHE A 300 9.03 -0.58 4.66
C PHE A 300 7.73 -0.42 3.84
N HIS A 301 7.48 -1.42 3.01
CA HIS A 301 6.35 -1.57 2.11
C HIS A 301 5.36 -2.65 2.60
N PRO A 302 4.45 -2.30 3.53
CA PRO A 302 3.47 -3.24 4.08
C PRO A 302 2.51 -3.82 3.01
N GLU A 303 2.33 -3.10 1.90
CA GLU A 303 1.44 -3.50 0.80
C GLU A 303 1.81 -4.86 0.20
N PHE A 304 3.09 -5.23 0.19
CA PHE A 304 3.56 -6.49 -0.40
C PHE A 304 3.17 -7.73 0.41
N LYS A 305 2.88 -7.56 1.71
CA LYS A 305 2.46 -8.65 2.60
C LYS A 305 0.95 -8.73 2.79
N SER A 306 0.19 -7.78 2.23
CA SER A 306 -1.27 -7.84 2.27
C SER A 306 -1.79 -8.99 1.41
N ARG A 307 -2.79 -9.72 1.93
CA ARG A 307 -3.54 -10.76 1.20
C ARG A 307 -5.03 -10.52 1.39
N ILE A 308 -5.84 -10.99 0.46
CA ILE A 308 -7.29 -10.78 0.48
C ILE A 308 -7.95 -11.38 1.75
N HIS A 309 -7.50 -12.56 2.19
CA HIS A 309 -7.95 -13.22 3.43
C HIS A 309 -7.19 -12.74 4.69
N ARG A 310 -5.99 -12.17 4.51
CA ARG A 310 -5.17 -11.64 5.59
C ARG A 310 -4.68 -10.24 5.24
N PRO A 311 -5.56 -9.22 5.33
CA PRO A 311 -5.18 -7.86 5.00
C PRO A 311 -4.11 -7.37 5.96
N HIS A 312 -3.18 -6.57 5.46
CA HIS A 312 -2.06 -6.11 6.25
C HIS A 312 -2.53 -5.26 7.47
N PRO A 313 -1.99 -5.50 8.69
CA PRO A 313 -2.44 -4.83 9.92
C PRO A 313 -2.50 -3.30 9.85
N LEU A 314 -1.47 -2.65 9.32
CA LEU A 314 -1.45 -1.18 9.19
C LEU A 314 -2.50 -0.64 8.22
N PHE A 315 -2.81 -1.36 7.14
CA PHE A 315 -3.89 -0.99 6.24
C PHE A 315 -5.25 -1.17 6.91
N LYS A 316 -5.45 -2.25 7.69
CA LYS A 316 -6.66 -2.44 8.49
C LYS A 316 -6.86 -1.31 9.50
N GLY A 317 -5.82 -0.93 10.24
CA GLY A 317 -5.92 0.16 11.21
C GLY A 317 -6.20 1.51 10.55
N PHE A 318 -5.54 1.78 9.41
CA PHE A 318 -5.79 2.98 8.61
C PHE A 318 -7.24 3.05 8.09
N VAL A 319 -7.73 1.98 7.46
CA VAL A 319 -9.09 1.91 6.94
C VAL A 319 -10.12 2.05 8.06
N TYR A 320 -9.89 1.39 9.20
CA TYR A 320 -10.76 1.54 10.36
C TYR A 320 -10.85 3.00 10.81
N ALA A 321 -9.70 3.69 10.93
CA ALA A 321 -9.68 5.11 11.29
C ALA A 321 -10.40 5.99 10.25
N ALA A 322 -10.27 5.68 8.95
CA ALA A 322 -10.99 6.37 7.88
C ALA A 322 -12.51 6.18 7.98
N ILE A 323 -12.97 4.96 8.31
CA ILE A 323 -14.39 4.68 8.56
C ILE A 323 -14.90 5.51 9.75
N GLN A 324 -14.13 5.60 10.85
CA GLN A 324 -14.53 6.42 12.00
C GLN A 324 -14.61 7.90 11.65
N ARG A 325 -13.63 8.42 10.90
CA ARG A 325 -13.67 9.81 10.41
C ARG A 325 -14.92 10.05 9.58
N LYS A 326 -15.24 9.16 8.64
CA LYS A 326 -16.45 9.27 7.81
C LYS A 326 -17.72 9.38 8.68
N LYS A 327 -17.85 8.56 9.72
CA LYS A 327 -19.02 8.58 10.62
C LYS A 327 -19.14 9.90 11.39
N THR A 328 -18.02 10.49 11.81
CA THR A 328 -18.02 11.76 12.57
C THR A 328 -18.24 12.99 11.70
N ARG A 329 -17.88 12.91 10.42
CA ARG A 329 -18.06 13.98 9.47
C ARG A 329 -19.47 13.89 8.92
N LYS A 330 -20.40 14.68 9.48
CA LYS A 330 -21.76 14.82 8.95
C LYS A 330 -21.65 14.98 7.43
N GLU A 331 -22.28 14.08 6.68
CA GLU A 331 -22.42 14.22 5.23
C GLU A 331 -23.36 15.41 5.02
N ASP A 332 -22.81 16.56 4.59
CA ASP A 332 -23.60 17.65 4.01
C ASP A 332 -24.21 17.22 2.68
#